data_AF-A0A0W0VBA0-F1
#
_entry.id   AF-A0A0W0VBA0-F1
#
_cell.length_a   1.000
_cell.length_b   1.000
_cell.length_c   1.000
_cell.angle_alpha   90.00
_cell.angle_beta   90.00
_cell.angle_gamma   90.00
#
_symmetry.space_group_name_H-M   'P 1'
#
loop_
_entity.id
_entity.type
_entity.pdbx_description
1 polymer ?
#
loop_
_entity_poly.entity_id
_entity_poly.type
_entity_poly.pdbx_seq_one_letter_code
_entity_poly.pdbx_strand_id
1 'polypeptide(L)'
;MKIEEFREELKQNTGNYSDKKLSIEGIQSQEDVEQLIELLSNDSLVFGSLSIKVDDKVSEFFISQLSAMETKPKIIGLELPEIKLSHSSWQIFFKGISNFKSLNTLDLSNSNFDYSNDLNYLGEYLAGNPRLKKINLCSDEKISNKTFQTGRDAIRLLGYLKTNRNLICIKYGHSFDDVFSSNLSKEIQQKLQSNALESVNEERIYESVARLRSDVYLQTLRENLDQFLVQSINDSLLKGTKNEGGIQLDIYGLPLSIKKLNMELARLVETLTTAKQDEEFCKSNQVDNIKNLGKYYSSQYFLLDALDKLYQQELDASPHDKPILHNLREDFLNRWKTVAATKNVTERNKQMSKLIGVTLQNCEQALKEVKDKTSGALIKNLLLIVSALFTAGISLGIYAAVTRQSRAERGSFFFKDIELSKSRIDEMKHSLEDVQTEVGKALQ
;
A
#
# COMPACT_ATOMS: atom_id res chain seq x y z
N MET A 1 19.83 -7.11 -34.54
CA MET A 1 21.03 -6.28 -34.81
C MET A 1 22.25 -7.17 -34.81
N LYS A 2 23.25 -6.86 -35.62
CA LYS A 2 24.54 -7.59 -35.63
C LYS A 2 25.47 -7.09 -34.51
N ILE A 3 26.57 -7.80 -34.24
CA ILE A 3 27.54 -7.44 -33.18
C ILE A 3 28.08 -6.01 -33.37
N GLU A 4 28.42 -5.62 -34.61
CA GLU A 4 28.94 -4.26 -34.88
C GLU A 4 27.91 -3.16 -34.54
N GLU A 5 26.63 -3.40 -34.88
CA GLU A 5 25.55 -2.46 -34.54
C GLU A 5 25.36 -2.38 -33.01
N PHE A 6 25.47 -3.51 -32.31
CA PHE A 6 25.43 -3.55 -30.85
C PHE A 6 26.60 -2.80 -30.22
N ARG A 7 27.81 -2.94 -30.76
CA ARG A 7 29.00 -2.21 -30.32
C ARG A 7 28.84 -0.71 -30.47
N GLU A 8 28.27 -0.25 -31.58
CA GLU A 8 27.98 1.18 -31.78
C GLU A 8 26.85 1.67 -30.85
N GLU A 9 25.81 0.88 -30.63
CA GLU A 9 24.72 1.20 -29.68
C GLU A 9 25.26 1.37 -28.25
N LEU A 10 26.25 0.57 -27.84
CA LEU A 10 26.94 0.66 -26.54
C LEU A 10 27.79 1.94 -26.41
N LYS A 11 28.38 2.44 -27.49
CA LYS A 11 29.15 3.69 -27.47
C LYS A 11 28.27 4.93 -27.39
N GLN A 12 27.07 4.88 -27.96
CA GLN A 12 26.19 6.05 -28.09
C GLN A 12 25.29 6.28 -26.87
N ASN A 13 25.08 5.27 -26.02
CA ASN A 13 24.23 5.36 -24.83
C ASN A 13 25.04 5.18 -23.55
N THR A 14 24.48 5.63 -22.43
CA THR A 14 25.13 5.57 -21.10
C THR A 14 25.15 4.16 -20.48
N GLY A 15 25.00 3.10 -21.28
CA GLY A 15 24.91 1.71 -20.81
C GLY A 15 23.58 1.30 -20.14
N ASN A 16 22.58 2.19 -20.09
CA ASN A 16 21.27 1.89 -19.50
C ASN A 16 20.20 1.70 -20.60
N TYR A 17 19.71 0.46 -20.70
CA TYR A 17 18.67 -0.01 -21.63
C TYR A 17 17.48 -0.63 -20.89
N SER A 18 17.18 -0.15 -19.67
CA SER A 18 16.11 -0.70 -18.83
C SER A 18 14.70 -0.62 -19.44
N ASP A 19 14.49 0.30 -20.38
CA ASP A 19 13.23 0.58 -21.08
C ASP A 19 13.17 -0.01 -22.50
N LYS A 20 14.27 -0.61 -22.98
CA LYS A 20 14.38 -1.15 -24.33
C LYS A 20 14.49 -2.68 -24.33
N LYS A 21 14.02 -3.27 -25.43
CA LYS A 21 14.34 -4.65 -25.82
C LYS A 21 15.42 -4.60 -26.90
N LEU A 22 16.58 -5.19 -26.63
CA LEU A 22 17.63 -5.36 -27.62
C LEU A 22 17.61 -6.78 -28.16
N SER A 23 17.77 -6.95 -29.46
CA SER A 23 17.84 -8.25 -30.13
C SER A 23 19.11 -8.37 -30.93
N ILE A 24 20.01 -9.26 -30.53
CA ILE A 24 21.29 -9.55 -31.17
C ILE A 24 21.13 -10.85 -31.95
N GLU A 25 21.48 -10.81 -33.23
CA GLU A 25 21.31 -11.93 -34.16
C GLU A 25 22.57 -12.10 -35.03
N GLY A 26 22.71 -13.27 -35.66
CA GLY A 26 23.81 -13.54 -36.59
C GLY A 26 25.11 -14.00 -35.91
N ILE A 27 25.04 -14.57 -34.71
CA ILE A 27 26.18 -15.16 -34.00
C ILE A 27 26.45 -16.56 -34.57
N GLN A 28 27.51 -16.73 -35.37
CA GLN A 28 27.76 -17.96 -36.13
C GLN A 28 29.14 -18.58 -35.90
N SER A 29 30.09 -17.83 -35.36
CA SER A 29 31.46 -18.28 -35.10
C SER A 29 31.85 -18.15 -33.62
N GLN A 30 32.93 -18.81 -33.22
CA GLN A 30 33.49 -18.65 -31.86
C GLN A 30 33.97 -17.21 -31.63
N GLU A 31 34.52 -16.57 -32.66
CA GLU A 31 34.95 -15.17 -32.60
C GLU A 31 33.77 -14.22 -32.35
N ASP A 32 32.62 -14.45 -33.00
CA ASP A 32 31.39 -13.70 -32.73
C ASP A 32 30.95 -13.83 -31.26
N VAL A 33 31.04 -15.06 -30.72
CA VAL A 33 30.70 -15.34 -29.33
C VAL A 33 31.65 -14.60 -28.38
N GLU A 34 32.96 -14.68 -28.61
CA GLU A 34 33.96 -14.00 -27.79
C GLU A 34 33.76 -12.48 -27.79
N GLN A 35 33.55 -11.89 -28.97
CA GLN A 35 33.27 -10.46 -29.08
C GLN A 35 31.98 -10.06 -28.36
N LEU A 36 30.91 -10.85 -28.48
CA LEU A 36 29.67 -10.58 -27.76
C LEU A 36 29.85 -10.66 -26.25
N ILE A 37 30.59 -11.66 -25.76
CA ILE A 37 30.84 -11.86 -24.33
C ILE A 37 31.70 -10.74 -23.77
N GLU A 38 32.71 -10.28 -24.50
CA GLU A 38 33.50 -9.10 -24.14
C GLU A 38 32.62 -7.85 -24.01
N LEU A 39 31.75 -7.58 -24.98
CA LEU A 39 30.84 -6.43 -24.96
C LEU A 39 29.84 -6.49 -23.79
N LEU A 40 29.38 -7.68 -23.41
CA LEU A 40 28.46 -7.87 -22.29
C LEU A 40 29.16 -7.85 -20.92
N SER A 41 30.48 -8.04 -20.85
CA SER A 41 31.25 -8.20 -19.60
C SER A 41 31.45 -6.88 -18.84
N ASN A 42 30.37 -6.21 -18.49
CA ASN A 42 30.37 -4.91 -17.82
C ASN A 42 29.19 -4.80 -16.84
N ASP A 43 29.47 -4.52 -15.58
CA ASP A 43 28.50 -4.47 -14.48
C ASP A 43 27.61 -3.22 -14.47
N SER A 44 28.05 -2.18 -15.19
CA SER A 44 27.33 -0.92 -15.36
C SER A 44 26.25 -1.02 -16.42
N LEU A 45 26.27 -2.07 -17.26
CA LEU A 45 25.24 -2.32 -18.25
C LEU A 45 23.95 -2.79 -17.59
N VAL A 46 22.83 -2.19 -17.99
CA VAL A 46 21.49 -2.54 -17.52
C VAL A 46 20.60 -2.80 -18.72
N PHE A 47 19.97 -3.98 -18.78
CA PHE A 47 19.07 -4.39 -19.86
C PHE A 47 17.68 -4.72 -19.31
N GLY A 48 16.66 -4.07 -19.86
CA GLY A 48 15.25 -4.40 -19.61
C GLY A 48 14.91 -5.77 -20.20
N SER A 49 15.21 -5.98 -21.49
CA SER A 49 15.19 -7.29 -22.14
C SER A 49 16.31 -7.42 -23.16
N LEU A 50 16.99 -8.55 -23.16
CA LEU A 50 18.04 -8.91 -24.11
C LEU A 50 17.70 -10.25 -24.78
N SER A 51 17.53 -10.22 -26.09
CA SER A 51 17.33 -11.40 -26.93
C SER A 51 18.60 -11.70 -27.72
N ILE A 52 19.07 -12.94 -27.67
CA ILE A 52 20.29 -13.38 -28.36
C ILE A 52 19.98 -14.65 -29.15
N LYS A 53 20.12 -14.57 -30.48
CA LYS A 53 20.02 -15.72 -31.38
C LYS A 53 21.40 -16.21 -31.77
N VAL A 54 21.67 -17.47 -31.49
CA VAL A 54 22.98 -18.11 -31.69
C VAL A 54 22.81 -19.35 -32.56
N ASP A 55 23.71 -19.54 -33.52
CA ASP A 55 23.73 -20.74 -34.37
C ASP A 55 24.09 -22.01 -33.56
N ASP A 56 23.46 -23.13 -33.91
CA ASP A 56 23.63 -24.42 -33.24
C ASP A 56 25.10 -24.87 -33.14
N LYS A 57 25.95 -24.49 -34.11
CA LYS A 57 27.37 -24.89 -34.10
C LYS A 57 28.18 -24.24 -32.98
N VAL A 58 27.70 -23.13 -32.42
CA VAL A 58 28.43 -22.34 -31.42
C VAL A 58 27.65 -22.11 -30.13
N SER A 59 26.41 -22.63 -30.03
CA SER A 59 25.55 -22.53 -28.85
C SER A 59 26.23 -23.05 -27.58
N GLU A 60 26.91 -24.20 -27.67
CA GLU A 60 27.62 -24.82 -26.54
C GLU A 60 28.75 -23.94 -26.02
N PHE A 61 29.53 -23.38 -26.93
CA PHE A 61 30.61 -22.47 -26.60
C PHE A 61 30.07 -21.17 -25.99
N PHE A 62 28.99 -20.61 -26.56
CA PHE A 62 28.32 -19.44 -26.00
C PHE A 62 27.84 -19.65 -24.57
N ILE A 63 27.18 -20.77 -24.26
CA ILE A 63 26.70 -21.06 -22.90
C ILE A 63 27.85 -21.22 -21.91
N SER A 64 28.95 -21.87 -22.33
CA SER A 64 30.16 -21.97 -21.52
C SER A 64 30.71 -20.59 -21.18
N GLN A 65 30.86 -19.71 -22.17
CA GLN A 65 31.39 -18.35 -21.97
C GLN A 65 30.45 -17.47 -21.13
N LEU A 66 29.15 -17.51 -21.41
CA LEU A 66 28.13 -16.75 -20.66
C LEU A 66 28.13 -17.14 -19.17
N SER A 67 28.30 -18.43 -18.88
CA SER A 67 28.35 -18.95 -17.51
C SER A 67 29.65 -18.57 -16.79
N ALA A 68 30.77 -18.56 -17.52
CA ALA A 68 32.11 -18.25 -17.00
C ALA A 68 32.40 -16.75 -16.84
N MET A 69 31.57 -15.87 -17.41
CA MET A 69 31.73 -14.42 -17.35
C MET A 69 31.93 -13.91 -15.91
N GLU A 70 33.06 -13.28 -15.62
CA GLU A 70 33.37 -12.77 -14.28
C GLU A 70 32.50 -11.56 -13.92
N THR A 71 32.45 -10.58 -14.82
CA THR A 71 31.68 -9.34 -14.67
C THR A 71 30.36 -9.44 -15.40
N LYS A 72 29.24 -9.51 -14.66
CA LYS A 72 27.92 -9.75 -15.26
C LYS A 72 27.08 -8.46 -15.33
N PRO A 73 26.43 -8.18 -16.47
CA PRO A 73 25.51 -7.07 -16.60
C PRO A 73 24.21 -7.33 -15.83
N LYS A 74 23.44 -6.27 -15.54
CA LYS A 74 22.10 -6.39 -14.96
C LYS A 74 21.08 -6.67 -16.07
N ILE A 75 20.73 -7.95 -16.26
CA ILE A 75 19.70 -8.38 -17.21
C ILE A 75 18.40 -8.69 -16.46
N ILE A 76 17.31 -8.01 -16.79
CA ILE A 76 15.98 -8.23 -16.20
C ILE A 76 15.24 -9.34 -16.97
N GLY A 77 15.33 -9.35 -18.30
CA GLY A 77 14.79 -10.39 -19.17
C GLY A 77 15.86 -10.92 -20.13
N LEU A 78 16.03 -12.24 -20.18
CA LEU A 78 16.92 -12.92 -21.13
C LEU A 78 16.10 -13.82 -22.04
N GLU A 79 16.27 -13.69 -23.35
CA GLU A 79 15.63 -14.53 -24.35
C GLU A 79 16.70 -15.20 -25.21
N LEU A 80 16.73 -16.54 -25.20
CA LEU A 80 17.60 -17.37 -26.03
C LEU A 80 16.72 -18.30 -26.89
N PRO A 81 15.97 -17.73 -27.86
CA PRO A 81 15.07 -18.52 -28.67
C PRO A 81 15.84 -19.52 -29.54
N GLU A 82 15.21 -20.67 -29.78
CA GLU A 82 15.69 -21.75 -30.66
C GLU A 82 17.01 -22.42 -30.24
N ILE A 83 17.59 -22.03 -29.09
CA ILE A 83 18.89 -22.53 -28.65
C ILE A 83 18.90 -24.07 -28.51
N LYS A 84 19.89 -24.71 -29.14
CA LYS A 84 20.09 -26.16 -29.08
C LYS A 84 21.32 -26.50 -28.24
N LEU A 85 21.12 -27.24 -27.16
CA LEU A 85 22.18 -27.62 -26.21
C LEU A 85 22.13 -29.12 -25.90
N SER A 86 23.29 -29.70 -25.58
CA SER A 86 23.36 -31.02 -24.96
C SER A 86 22.87 -30.99 -23.49
N HIS A 87 22.53 -32.16 -22.94
CA HIS A 87 22.12 -32.28 -21.54
C HIS A 87 23.16 -31.72 -20.56
N SER A 88 24.45 -31.95 -20.80
CA SER A 88 25.54 -31.39 -19.97
C SER A 88 25.58 -29.86 -20.02
N SER A 89 25.24 -29.27 -21.15
CA SER A 89 25.26 -27.81 -21.29
C SER A 89 24.01 -27.14 -20.74
N TRP A 90 22.87 -27.82 -20.73
CA TRP A 90 21.72 -27.38 -19.92
C TRP A 90 22.09 -27.29 -18.43
N GLN A 91 22.84 -28.26 -17.91
CA GLN A 91 23.35 -28.20 -16.55
C GLN A 91 24.27 -26.98 -16.32
N ILE A 92 25.23 -26.75 -17.23
CA ILE A 92 26.13 -25.59 -17.17
C ILE A 92 25.32 -24.29 -17.20
N PHE A 93 24.34 -24.19 -18.10
CA PHE A 93 23.49 -23.02 -18.25
C PHE A 93 22.72 -22.68 -16.97
N PHE A 94 21.96 -23.62 -16.40
CA PHE A 94 21.16 -23.35 -15.20
C PHE A 94 22.03 -23.08 -13.96
N LYS A 95 23.22 -23.68 -13.88
CA LYS A 95 24.20 -23.34 -12.84
C LYS A 95 24.75 -21.92 -13.05
N GLY A 96 25.10 -21.55 -14.28
CA GLY A 96 25.66 -20.24 -14.63
C GLY A 96 24.66 -19.09 -14.43
N ILE A 97 23.40 -19.31 -14.84
CA ILE A 97 22.36 -18.27 -14.83
C ILE A 97 21.96 -17.83 -13.43
N SER A 98 22.19 -18.68 -12.41
CA SER A 98 21.99 -18.35 -11.00
C SER A 98 22.77 -17.11 -10.53
N ASN A 99 23.84 -16.75 -11.24
CA ASN A 99 24.65 -15.57 -10.94
C ASN A 99 24.03 -14.26 -11.49
N PHE A 100 23.03 -14.32 -12.37
CA PHE A 100 22.32 -13.15 -12.88
C PHE A 100 21.21 -12.74 -11.90
N LYS A 101 21.61 -12.10 -10.79
CA LYS A 101 20.73 -11.78 -9.64
C LYS A 101 19.51 -10.90 -9.97
N SER A 102 19.50 -10.21 -11.10
CA SER A 102 18.41 -9.32 -11.52
C SER A 102 17.41 -10.00 -12.48
N LEU A 103 17.67 -11.24 -12.88
CA LEU A 103 16.89 -11.93 -13.89
C LEU A 103 15.50 -12.31 -13.37
N ASN A 104 14.47 -11.74 -14.00
CA ASN A 104 13.07 -11.95 -13.67
C ASN A 104 12.32 -12.74 -14.75
N THR A 105 12.77 -12.67 -16.01
CA THR A 105 12.15 -13.39 -17.13
C THR A 105 13.20 -14.16 -17.91
N LEU A 106 12.92 -15.42 -18.20
CA LEU A 106 13.76 -16.28 -19.04
C LEU A 106 12.90 -16.88 -20.16
N ASP A 107 13.27 -16.64 -21.41
CA ASP A 107 12.63 -17.22 -22.57
C ASP A 107 13.59 -18.17 -23.30
N LEU A 108 13.23 -19.44 -23.36
CA LEU A 108 13.91 -20.53 -24.06
C LEU A 108 12.97 -21.17 -25.10
N SER A 109 12.08 -20.36 -25.67
CA SER A 109 11.13 -20.83 -26.68
C SER A 109 11.84 -21.51 -27.85
N ASN A 110 11.24 -22.58 -28.37
CA ASN A 110 11.75 -23.40 -29.46
C ASN A 110 13.15 -24.02 -29.21
N SER A 111 13.65 -24.00 -27.98
CA SER A 111 14.85 -24.74 -27.59
C SER A 111 14.62 -26.26 -27.64
N ASN A 112 15.70 -27.04 -27.58
CA ASN A 112 15.63 -28.49 -27.47
C ASN A 112 15.53 -29.01 -26.01
N PHE A 113 15.15 -28.17 -25.05
CA PHE A 113 15.05 -28.55 -23.64
C PHE A 113 14.11 -29.76 -23.44
N ASP A 114 14.62 -30.84 -22.85
CA ASP A 114 13.87 -32.06 -22.58
C ASP A 114 13.18 -31.97 -21.20
N TYR A 115 11.84 -31.95 -21.19
CA TYR A 115 11.03 -31.80 -19.98
C TYR A 115 11.19 -32.95 -18.97
N SER A 116 11.75 -34.09 -19.36
CA SER A 116 12.01 -35.22 -18.48
C SER A 116 13.50 -35.35 -18.17
N ASN A 117 14.39 -35.21 -19.15
CA ASN A 117 15.82 -35.42 -18.92
C ASN A 117 16.51 -34.18 -18.32
N ASP A 118 16.16 -32.97 -18.77
CA ASP A 118 16.82 -31.73 -18.34
C ASP A 118 16.12 -31.05 -17.15
N LEU A 119 14.95 -31.55 -16.74
CA LEU A 119 14.17 -30.98 -15.64
C LEU A 119 14.93 -30.93 -14.31
N ASN A 120 15.87 -31.84 -14.06
CA ASN A 120 16.66 -31.81 -12.84
C ASN A 120 17.49 -30.52 -12.73
N TYR A 121 18.07 -30.05 -13.83
CA TYR A 121 18.91 -28.86 -13.84
C TYR A 121 18.10 -27.58 -13.63
N LEU A 122 16.97 -27.45 -14.34
CA LEU A 122 16.02 -26.37 -14.09
C LEU A 122 15.46 -26.43 -12.66
N GLY A 123 15.15 -27.64 -12.20
CA GLY A 123 14.61 -27.91 -10.88
C GLY A 123 15.52 -27.47 -9.74
N GLU A 124 16.80 -27.83 -9.79
CA GLU A 124 17.81 -27.40 -8.82
C GLU A 124 17.96 -25.88 -8.80
N TYR A 125 17.99 -25.25 -9.99
CA TYR A 125 18.00 -23.80 -10.10
C TYR A 125 16.77 -23.16 -9.45
N LEU A 126 15.56 -23.65 -9.74
CA LEU A 126 14.32 -23.14 -9.14
C LEU A 126 14.27 -23.37 -7.62
N ALA A 127 14.78 -24.50 -7.14
CA ALA A 127 14.81 -24.83 -5.72
C ALA A 127 15.71 -23.88 -4.90
N GLY A 128 16.74 -23.30 -5.55
CA GLY A 128 17.56 -22.22 -5.02
C GLY A 128 16.84 -20.86 -4.85
N ASN A 129 15.55 -20.79 -5.17
CA ASN A 129 14.69 -19.61 -5.06
C ASN A 129 15.25 -18.34 -5.77
N PRO A 130 15.60 -18.43 -7.07
CA PRO A 130 16.08 -17.29 -7.84
C PRO A 130 14.98 -16.24 -7.98
N ARG A 131 15.33 -14.99 -8.32
CA ARG A 131 14.36 -13.91 -8.58
C ARG A 131 13.51 -14.11 -9.86
N LEU A 132 13.69 -15.24 -10.55
CA LEU A 132 12.97 -15.57 -11.76
C LEU A 132 11.46 -15.67 -11.48
N LYS A 133 10.70 -14.78 -12.11
CA LYS A 133 9.23 -14.73 -12.06
C LYS A 133 8.59 -15.54 -13.19
N LYS A 134 9.17 -15.51 -14.39
CA LYS A 134 8.57 -16.11 -15.60
C LYS A 134 9.59 -16.95 -16.36
N ILE A 135 9.19 -18.15 -16.76
CA ILE A 135 9.95 -18.97 -17.70
C ILE A 135 9.08 -19.42 -18.87
N ASN A 136 9.61 -19.30 -20.08
CA ASN A 136 9.00 -19.83 -21.30
C ASN A 136 9.87 -20.94 -21.86
N LEU A 137 9.33 -22.15 -21.93
CA LEU A 137 9.95 -23.36 -22.48
C LEU A 137 9.17 -23.88 -23.69
N CYS A 138 8.15 -23.15 -24.18
CA CYS A 138 7.29 -23.62 -25.27
C CYS A 138 8.11 -23.97 -26.51
N SER A 139 7.76 -25.07 -27.16
CA SER A 139 8.30 -25.44 -28.45
C SER A 139 7.14 -25.77 -29.39
N ASP A 140 7.23 -25.33 -30.64
CA ASP A 140 6.26 -25.62 -31.69
C ASP A 140 6.10 -27.14 -31.92
N GLU A 141 7.15 -27.92 -31.66
CA GLU A 141 7.13 -29.38 -31.74
C GLU A 141 6.43 -30.05 -30.54
N LYS A 142 6.21 -29.31 -29.45
CA LYS A 142 5.68 -29.80 -28.16
C LYS A 142 4.36 -29.14 -27.76
N ILE A 143 3.62 -28.57 -28.72
CA ILE A 143 2.35 -27.85 -28.52
C ILE A 143 1.28 -28.65 -27.75
N SER A 144 1.32 -29.99 -27.75
CA SER A 144 0.33 -30.83 -27.07
C SER A 144 0.92 -31.60 -25.89
N ASN A 145 2.10 -31.20 -25.41
CA ASN A 145 2.81 -31.89 -24.35
C ASN A 145 2.09 -31.80 -23.00
N LYS A 146 2.00 -32.94 -22.29
CA LYS A 146 1.30 -33.08 -21.01
C LYS A 146 2.24 -33.49 -19.86
N THR A 147 3.56 -33.37 -20.03
CA THR A 147 4.57 -33.86 -19.08
C THR A 147 4.38 -33.34 -17.66
N PHE A 148 3.94 -32.09 -17.48
CA PHE A 148 3.68 -31.50 -16.16
C PHE A 148 2.20 -31.50 -15.76
N GLN A 149 1.33 -32.16 -16.51
CA GLN A 149 -0.09 -32.25 -16.18
C GLN A 149 -0.34 -33.28 -15.06
N THR A 150 0.31 -34.45 -15.12
CA THR A 150 0.20 -35.53 -14.13
C THR A 150 1.48 -36.38 -14.09
N GLY A 151 1.57 -37.32 -13.14
CA GLY A 151 2.64 -38.32 -13.12
C GLY A 151 3.96 -37.84 -12.49
N ARG A 152 5.04 -38.58 -12.78
CA ARG A 152 6.35 -38.42 -12.09
C ARG A 152 6.98 -37.05 -12.30
N ASP A 153 6.94 -36.52 -13.51
CA ASP A 153 7.59 -35.25 -13.85
C ASP A 153 6.87 -34.05 -13.23
N ALA A 154 5.54 -34.05 -13.20
CA ALA A 154 4.73 -33.08 -12.45
C ALA A 154 5.08 -33.10 -10.95
N ILE A 155 5.14 -34.28 -10.33
CA ILE A 155 5.53 -34.43 -8.91
C ILE A 155 6.94 -33.90 -8.66
N ARG A 156 7.87 -34.15 -9.59
CA ARG A 156 9.26 -33.71 -9.49
C ARG A 156 9.37 -32.19 -9.59
N LEU A 157 8.72 -31.56 -10.58
CA LEU A 157 8.65 -30.09 -10.70
C LEU A 157 8.02 -29.47 -9.45
N LEU A 158 6.90 -30.02 -8.97
CA LEU A 158 6.27 -29.55 -7.74
C LEU A 158 7.22 -29.65 -6.54
N GLY A 159 8.01 -30.72 -6.45
CA GLY A 159 9.05 -30.90 -5.42
C GLY A 159 10.03 -29.73 -5.39
N TYR A 160 10.54 -29.30 -6.55
CA TYR A 160 11.42 -28.14 -6.66
C TYR A 160 10.73 -26.81 -6.35
N LEU A 161 9.45 -26.67 -6.73
CA LEU A 161 8.69 -25.45 -6.46
C LEU A 161 8.31 -25.25 -4.99
N LYS A 162 8.40 -26.28 -4.14
CA LYS A 162 8.08 -26.14 -2.70
C LYS A 162 8.90 -25.04 -2.01
N THR A 163 10.19 -24.91 -2.34
CA THR A 163 11.08 -23.89 -1.77
C THR A 163 11.09 -22.60 -2.57
N ASN A 164 10.58 -22.62 -3.81
CA ASN A 164 10.51 -21.46 -4.68
C ASN A 164 9.32 -20.55 -4.32
N ARG A 165 9.58 -19.26 -4.13
CA ARG A 165 8.58 -18.22 -3.80
C ARG A 165 8.39 -17.18 -4.89
N ASN A 166 9.30 -17.14 -5.87
CA ASN A 166 9.34 -16.06 -6.86
C ASN A 166 8.68 -16.42 -8.19
N LEU A 167 8.71 -17.70 -8.58
CA LEU A 167 8.20 -18.13 -9.88
C LEU A 167 6.67 -18.08 -9.87
N ILE A 168 6.11 -17.34 -10.81
CA ILE A 168 4.66 -17.13 -10.97
C ILE A 168 4.12 -17.70 -12.28
N CYS A 169 4.98 -17.99 -13.26
CA CYS A 169 4.55 -18.49 -14.57
C CYS A 169 5.61 -19.42 -15.18
N ILE A 170 5.14 -20.58 -15.66
CA ILE A 170 5.89 -21.54 -16.49
C ILE A 170 5.05 -21.81 -17.72
N LYS A 171 5.61 -21.61 -18.92
CA LYS A 171 5.01 -22.01 -20.19
C LYS A 171 5.78 -23.18 -20.78
N TYR A 172 5.10 -24.25 -21.22
CA TYR A 172 5.79 -25.44 -21.78
C TYR A 172 4.99 -26.21 -22.86
N GLY A 173 3.69 -25.98 -23.03
CA GLY A 173 2.84 -26.79 -23.94
C GLY A 173 1.77 -26.00 -24.71
N HIS A 174 1.99 -24.71 -25.00
CA HIS A 174 1.13 -23.78 -25.78
C HIS A 174 -0.33 -23.46 -25.33
N SER A 175 -0.78 -22.34 -25.94
CA SER A 175 -1.90 -21.38 -25.79
C SER A 175 -2.60 -21.07 -24.46
N PHE A 176 -2.43 -21.83 -23.37
CA PHE A 176 -3.18 -21.55 -22.14
C PHE A 176 -2.37 -21.54 -20.83
N ASP A 177 -1.04 -21.54 -20.90
CA ASP A 177 -0.15 -21.49 -19.73
C ASP A 177 -0.09 -20.11 -19.03
N ASP A 178 -1.22 -19.42 -18.95
CA ASP A 178 -1.46 -18.38 -17.96
C ASP A 178 -1.96 -19.06 -16.66
N VAL A 179 -1.63 -18.47 -15.51
CA VAL A 179 -1.89 -19.04 -14.16
C VAL A 179 -3.35 -19.50 -13.97
N PHE A 180 -4.28 -18.91 -14.72
CA PHE A 180 -5.72 -19.10 -14.58
C PHE A 180 -6.33 -20.18 -15.49
N SER A 181 -5.57 -20.76 -16.43
CA SER A 181 -6.11 -21.74 -17.40
C SER A 181 -5.10 -22.78 -17.92
N SER A 182 -4.15 -23.28 -17.12
CA SER A 182 -3.01 -24.03 -17.69
C SER A 182 -3.17 -25.56 -17.86
N ASN A 183 -2.26 -26.15 -18.64
CA ASN A 183 -2.04 -27.60 -18.76
C ASN A 183 -1.13 -28.17 -17.65
N LEU A 184 -0.92 -27.43 -16.54
CA LEU A 184 -0.15 -27.91 -15.39
C LEU A 184 -1.04 -28.71 -14.44
N SER A 185 -0.43 -29.52 -13.57
CA SER A 185 -1.14 -30.12 -12.44
C SER A 185 -1.71 -29.03 -11.54
N LYS A 186 -2.84 -29.32 -10.89
CA LYS A 186 -3.54 -28.38 -10.00
C LYS A 186 -2.63 -27.87 -8.87
N GLU A 187 -1.78 -28.73 -8.33
CA GLU A 187 -0.86 -28.40 -7.25
C GLU A 187 0.23 -27.41 -7.70
N ILE A 188 0.76 -27.58 -8.93
CA ILE A 188 1.71 -26.63 -9.51
C ILE A 188 1.02 -25.29 -9.74
N GLN A 189 -0.19 -25.28 -10.32
CA GLN A 189 -0.97 -24.06 -10.52
C GLN A 189 -1.22 -23.32 -9.21
N GLN A 190 -1.67 -24.02 -8.17
CA GLN A 190 -1.89 -23.45 -6.84
C GLN A 190 -0.62 -22.84 -6.26
N LYS A 191 0.54 -23.49 -6.44
CA LYS A 191 1.82 -22.96 -5.98
C LYS A 191 2.21 -21.68 -6.72
N LEU A 192 2.10 -21.66 -8.06
CA LEU A 192 2.38 -20.47 -8.87
C LEU A 192 1.41 -19.32 -8.55
N GLN A 193 0.13 -19.62 -8.33
CA GLN A 193 -0.89 -18.64 -7.94
C GLN A 193 -0.60 -18.06 -6.54
N SER A 194 -0.18 -18.89 -5.58
CA SER A 194 0.24 -18.41 -4.25
C SER A 194 1.41 -17.43 -4.37
N ASN A 195 2.44 -17.78 -5.14
CA ASN A 195 3.58 -16.89 -5.38
C ASN A 195 3.15 -15.59 -6.07
N ALA A 196 2.19 -15.66 -7.01
CA ALA A 196 1.66 -14.46 -7.69
C ALA A 196 0.91 -13.54 -6.73
N LEU A 197 0.08 -14.10 -5.84
CA LEU A 197 -0.63 -13.34 -4.82
C LEU A 197 0.34 -12.70 -3.82
N GLU A 198 1.40 -13.42 -3.42
CA GLU A 198 2.47 -12.89 -2.57
C GLU A 198 3.17 -11.69 -3.26
N SER A 199 3.59 -11.82 -4.52
CA SER A 199 4.23 -10.73 -5.27
C SER A 199 3.32 -9.50 -5.42
N VAL A 200 2.02 -9.69 -5.70
CA VAL A 200 1.06 -8.58 -5.79
C VAL A 200 0.88 -7.92 -4.42
N ASN A 201 0.84 -8.70 -3.35
CA ASN A 201 0.75 -8.15 -2.00
C ASN A 201 2.00 -7.32 -1.65
N GLU A 202 3.20 -7.81 -1.96
CA GLU A 202 4.45 -7.05 -1.78
C GLU A 202 4.43 -5.71 -2.52
N GLU A 203 3.98 -5.68 -3.78
CA GLU A 203 3.83 -4.45 -4.57
C GLU A 203 2.81 -3.50 -3.91
N ARG A 204 1.66 -4.01 -3.46
CA ARG A 204 0.65 -3.21 -2.74
C ARG A 204 1.18 -2.64 -1.43
N ILE A 205 1.98 -3.42 -0.69
CA ILE A 205 2.64 -2.96 0.54
C ILE A 205 3.60 -1.82 0.20
N TYR A 206 4.49 -2.02 -0.77
CA TYR A 206 5.46 -1.00 -1.20
C TYR A 206 4.78 0.30 -1.63
N GLU A 207 3.74 0.22 -2.48
CA GLU A 207 2.98 1.39 -2.89
C GLU A 207 2.29 2.09 -1.73
N SER A 208 1.72 1.32 -0.80
CA SER A 208 1.04 1.88 0.38
C SER A 208 2.03 2.59 1.30
N VAL A 209 3.20 2.00 1.53
CA VAL A 209 4.30 2.64 2.27
C VAL A 209 4.76 3.91 1.56
N ALA A 210 4.97 3.87 0.24
CA ALA A 210 5.39 5.03 -0.54
C ALA A 210 4.36 6.18 -0.50
N ARG A 211 3.06 5.86 -0.63
CA ARG A 211 1.97 6.84 -0.49
C ARG A 211 1.97 7.47 0.89
N LEU A 212 2.05 6.66 1.95
CA LEU A 212 2.02 7.18 3.32
C LEU A 212 3.29 7.93 3.72
N ARG A 213 4.43 7.66 3.08
CA ARG A 213 5.67 8.44 3.21
C ARG A 213 5.64 9.74 2.40
N SER A 214 4.73 9.90 1.44
CA SER A 214 4.62 11.08 0.60
C SER A 214 3.88 12.23 1.31
N ASP A 215 4.59 13.33 1.58
CA ASP A 215 4.01 14.53 2.17
C ASP A 215 2.90 15.13 1.29
N VAL A 216 3.05 15.06 -0.05
CA VAL A 216 2.05 15.54 -1.01
C VAL A 216 0.75 14.75 -0.84
N TYR A 217 0.83 13.42 -0.78
CA TYR A 217 -0.34 12.57 -0.59
C TYR A 217 -1.05 12.87 0.73
N LEU A 218 -0.29 12.97 1.83
CA LEU A 218 -0.84 13.28 3.15
C LEU A 218 -1.45 14.68 3.22
N GLN A 219 -0.88 15.66 2.52
CA GLN A 219 -1.44 17.01 2.43
C GLN A 219 -2.76 17.01 1.65
N THR A 220 -2.81 16.41 0.46
CA THR A 220 -4.04 16.32 -0.35
C THR A 220 -5.15 15.61 0.43
N LEU A 221 -4.82 14.53 1.13
CA LEU A 221 -5.79 13.82 1.97
C LEU A 221 -6.37 14.73 3.06
N ARG A 222 -5.52 15.52 3.75
CA ARG A 222 -5.97 16.48 4.77
C ARG A 222 -6.86 17.57 4.19
N GLU A 223 -6.48 18.11 3.04
CA GLU A 223 -7.27 19.14 2.34
C GLU A 223 -8.66 18.62 1.96
N ASN A 224 -8.74 17.39 1.44
CA ASN A 224 -10.02 16.74 1.14
C ASN A 224 -10.86 16.53 2.40
N LEU A 225 -10.26 15.99 3.47
CA LEU A 225 -10.95 15.76 4.75
C LEU A 225 -11.46 17.07 5.37
N ASP A 226 -10.64 18.15 5.36
CA ASP A 226 -11.05 19.48 5.81
C ASP A 226 -12.19 20.05 4.96
N GLN A 227 -12.09 19.95 3.62
CA GLN A 227 -13.10 20.45 2.71
C GLN A 227 -14.45 19.76 2.94
N PHE A 228 -14.46 18.43 3.00
CA PHE A 228 -15.69 17.68 3.20
C PHE A 228 -16.25 17.90 4.60
N LEU A 229 -15.41 18.03 5.63
CA LEU A 229 -15.85 18.38 6.97
C LEU A 229 -16.57 19.75 6.99
N VAL A 230 -15.97 20.78 6.41
CA VAL A 230 -16.56 22.12 6.33
C VAL A 230 -17.89 22.08 5.56
N GLN A 231 -17.94 21.34 4.45
CA GLN A 231 -19.16 21.18 3.69
C GLN A 231 -20.25 20.47 4.50
N SER A 232 -19.91 19.41 5.23
CA SER A 232 -20.87 18.71 6.10
C SER A 232 -21.40 19.58 7.24
N ILE A 233 -20.56 20.42 7.85
CA ILE A 233 -21.02 21.39 8.87
C ILE A 233 -22.03 22.38 8.24
N ASN A 234 -21.75 22.87 7.03
CA ASN A 234 -22.67 23.77 6.32
C ASN A 234 -23.99 23.07 6.00
N ASP A 235 -23.96 21.83 5.51
CA ASP A 235 -25.16 21.05 5.21
C ASP A 235 -25.98 20.83 6.49
N SER A 236 -25.35 20.48 7.62
CA SER A 236 -26.03 20.31 8.92
C SER A 236 -26.66 21.59 9.47
N LEU A 237 -26.10 22.78 9.18
CA LEU A 237 -26.71 24.07 9.53
C LEU A 237 -27.95 24.39 8.70
N LEU A 238 -28.07 23.83 7.49
CA LEU A 238 -29.20 24.10 6.58
C LEU A 238 -30.39 23.16 6.78
N LYS A 239 -30.22 22.03 7.47
CA LYS A 239 -31.31 21.08 7.77
C LYS A 239 -32.45 21.76 8.55
N GLY A 240 -33.68 21.59 8.09
CA GLY A 240 -34.87 22.23 8.66
C GLY A 240 -35.12 23.67 8.23
N THR A 241 -34.21 24.27 7.44
CA THR A 241 -34.40 25.61 6.90
C THR A 241 -35.09 25.56 5.54
N LYS A 242 -35.69 26.68 5.10
CA LYS A 242 -36.25 26.78 3.73
C LYS A 242 -35.20 26.51 2.62
N ASN A 243 -33.91 26.58 2.95
CA ASN A 243 -32.80 26.37 2.03
C ASN A 243 -32.30 24.90 2.02
N GLU A 244 -32.90 24.00 2.80
CA GLU A 244 -32.51 22.58 2.86
C GLU A 244 -32.58 21.87 1.50
N GLY A 245 -33.48 22.30 0.60
CA GLY A 245 -33.58 21.77 -0.77
C GLY A 245 -32.33 21.99 -1.64
N GLY A 246 -31.36 22.80 -1.18
CA GLY A 246 -30.05 22.96 -1.82
C GLY A 246 -29.03 21.88 -1.47
N ILE A 247 -29.31 21.02 -0.48
CA ILE A 247 -28.40 19.94 -0.05
C ILE A 247 -28.50 18.77 -1.04
N GLN A 248 -27.36 18.30 -1.55
CA GLN A 248 -27.31 17.08 -2.35
C GLN A 248 -27.25 15.84 -1.46
N LEU A 249 -28.23 14.96 -1.62
CA LEU A 249 -28.33 13.69 -0.91
C LEU A 249 -27.97 12.52 -1.82
N ASP A 250 -27.47 11.43 -1.23
CA ASP A 250 -27.28 10.17 -1.92
C ASP A 250 -28.55 9.30 -1.90
N ILE A 251 -28.47 8.10 -2.49
CA ILE A 251 -29.61 7.16 -2.61
C ILE A 251 -30.15 6.68 -1.25
N TYR A 252 -29.41 6.88 -0.15
CA TYR A 252 -29.80 6.54 1.21
C TYR A 252 -30.25 7.77 2.01
N GLY A 253 -30.35 8.95 1.37
CA GLY A 253 -30.73 10.19 2.03
C GLY A 253 -29.62 10.85 2.85
N LEU A 254 -28.36 10.43 2.68
CA LEU A 254 -27.22 11.04 3.38
C LEU A 254 -26.63 12.20 2.56
N PRO A 255 -26.22 13.31 3.20
CA PRO A 255 -25.47 14.36 2.50
C PRO A 255 -24.23 13.81 1.81
N LEU A 256 -24.06 14.16 0.52
CA LEU A 256 -22.90 13.70 -0.26
C LEU A 256 -21.56 14.13 0.35
N SER A 257 -21.53 15.25 1.08
CA SER A 257 -20.36 15.73 1.81
C SER A 257 -19.91 14.73 2.89
N ILE A 258 -20.86 14.22 3.69
CA ILE A 258 -20.60 13.24 4.75
C ILE A 258 -20.10 11.92 4.15
N LYS A 259 -20.71 11.48 3.05
CA LYS A 259 -20.26 10.29 2.33
C LYS A 259 -18.82 10.42 1.85
N LYS A 260 -18.45 11.57 1.27
CA LYS A 260 -17.09 11.83 0.78
C LYS A 260 -16.07 11.87 1.93
N LEU A 261 -16.41 12.47 3.07
CA LEU A 261 -15.58 12.41 4.28
C LEU A 261 -15.30 10.96 4.70
N ASN A 262 -16.33 10.12 4.78
CA ASN A 262 -16.20 8.71 5.13
C ASN A 262 -15.35 7.92 4.13
N MET A 263 -15.49 8.18 2.83
CA MET A 263 -14.69 7.52 1.80
C MET A 263 -13.20 7.81 1.94
N GLU A 264 -12.82 9.06 2.20
CA GLU A 264 -11.41 9.43 2.41
C GLU A 264 -10.84 8.82 3.70
N LEU A 265 -11.64 8.74 4.77
CA LEU A 265 -11.26 8.03 5.99
C LEU A 265 -11.03 6.54 5.76
N ALA A 266 -11.94 5.87 5.04
CA ALA A 266 -11.80 4.47 4.70
C ALA A 266 -10.53 4.21 3.88
N ARG A 267 -10.26 5.07 2.89
CA ARG A 267 -9.04 5.01 2.07
C ARG A 267 -7.77 5.13 2.91
N LEU A 268 -7.74 6.05 3.88
CA LEU A 268 -6.60 6.20 4.80
C LEU A 268 -6.38 4.94 5.63
N VAL A 269 -7.46 4.38 6.19
CA VAL A 269 -7.41 3.17 7.03
C VAL A 269 -6.96 1.94 6.23
N GLU A 270 -7.47 1.75 5.02
CA GLU A 270 -7.07 0.64 4.13
C GLU A 270 -5.58 0.74 3.74
N THR A 271 -5.15 1.95 3.35
CA THR A 271 -3.75 2.20 2.97
C THR A 271 -2.83 1.95 4.16
N LEU A 272 -3.21 2.41 5.36
CA LEU A 272 -2.45 2.17 6.60
C LEU A 272 -2.39 0.69 6.95
N THR A 273 -3.51 -0.03 6.84
CA THR A 273 -3.59 -1.47 7.14
C THR A 273 -2.67 -2.26 6.22
N THR A 274 -2.63 -1.93 4.94
CA THR A 274 -1.73 -2.56 3.96
C THR A 274 -0.27 -2.23 4.27
N ALA A 275 0.07 -0.96 4.50
CA ALA A 275 1.44 -0.54 4.79
C ALA A 275 2.00 -1.13 6.11
N LYS A 276 1.15 -1.43 7.10
CA LYS A 276 1.56 -2.06 8.37
C LYS A 276 2.07 -3.49 8.22
N GLN A 277 1.97 -4.10 7.04
CA GLN A 277 2.63 -5.37 6.76
C GLN A 277 4.14 -5.20 6.54
N ASP A 278 4.64 -3.97 6.35
CA ASP A 278 6.07 -3.65 6.30
C ASP A 278 6.61 -3.35 7.72
N GLU A 279 7.63 -4.09 8.15
CA GLU A 279 8.20 -3.97 9.50
C GLU A 279 8.93 -2.65 9.72
N GLU A 280 9.62 -2.11 8.71
CA GLU A 280 10.35 -0.84 8.82
C GLU A 280 9.39 0.33 8.96
N PHE A 281 8.31 0.33 8.18
CA PHE A 281 7.25 1.31 8.26
C PHE A 281 6.60 1.30 9.64
N CYS A 282 6.36 0.12 10.24
CA CYS A 282 5.81 0.00 11.59
C CYS A 282 6.68 0.60 12.69
N LYS A 283 8.01 0.63 12.50
CA LYS A 283 8.96 1.26 13.43
C LYS A 283 9.02 2.79 13.29
N SER A 284 8.37 3.36 12.27
CA SER A 284 8.36 4.80 12.03
C SER A 284 7.34 5.53 12.90
N ASN A 285 7.72 6.73 13.38
CA ASN A 285 6.82 7.63 14.10
C ASN A 285 5.62 8.09 13.23
N GLN A 286 5.73 7.98 11.91
CA GLN A 286 4.71 8.38 10.93
C GLN A 286 3.42 7.56 11.06
N VAL A 287 3.50 6.30 11.50
CA VAL A 287 2.35 5.44 11.73
C VAL A 287 1.39 6.04 12.76
N ASP A 288 1.92 6.53 13.88
CA ASP A 288 1.07 7.09 14.94
C ASP A 288 0.49 8.45 14.54
N ASN A 289 1.21 9.24 13.74
CA ASN A 289 0.67 10.46 13.13
C ASN A 289 -0.55 10.15 12.27
N ILE A 290 -0.45 9.17 11.38
CA ILE A 290 -1.53 8.78 10.48
C ILE A 290 -2.72 8.20 11.26
N LYS A 291 -2.48 7.36 12.27
CA LYS A 291 -3.53 6.85 13.16
C LYS A 291 -4.26 7.99 13.87
N ASN A 292 -3.53 8.95 14.42
CA ASN A 292 -4.12 10.05 15.15
C ASN A 292 -4.88 11.00 14.23
N LEU A 293 -4.42 11.21 13.00
CA LEU A 293 -5.14 11.93 11.95
C LEU A 293 -6.49 11.26 11.65
N GLY A 294 -6.47 9.94 11.43
CA GLY A 294 -7.68 9.14 11.22
C GLY A 294 -8.64 9.27 12.41
N LYS A 295 -8.16 9.08 13.64
CA LYS A 295 -8.96 9.24 14.86
C LYS A 295 -9.58 10.63 14.98
N TYR A 296 -8.83 11.68 14.66
CA TYR A 296 -9.32 13.06 14.73
C TYR A 296 -10.53 13.26 13.81
N TYR A 297 -10.40 12.98 12.51
CA TYR A 297 -11.50 13.17 11.57
C TYR A 297 -12.63 12.16 11.74
N SER A 298 -12.36 10.92 12.16
CA SER A 298 -13.42 9.99 12.56
C SER A 298 -14.24 10.52 13.73
N SER A 299 -13.59 11.16 14.72
CA SER A 299 -14.32 11.74 15.85
C SER A 299 -15.12 12.98 15.43
N GLN A 300 -14.62 13.77 14.47
CA GLN A 300 -15.39 14.87 13.86
C GLN A 300 -16.61 14.34 13.09
N TYR A 301 -16.46 13.23 12.37
CA TYR A 301 -17.59 12.56 11.72
C TYR A 301 -18.65 12.09 12.73
N PHE A 302 -18.24 11.40 13.80
CA PHE A 302 -19.19 10.95 14.84
C PHE A 302 -19.89 12.12 15.53
N LEU A 303 -19.21 13.25 15.68
CA LEU A 303 -19.78 14.47 16.21
C LEU A 303 -20.87 15.03 15.29
N LEU A 304 -20.67 15.04 13.96
CA LEU A 304 -21.71 15.43 13.00
C LEU A 304 -22.92 14.50 13.08
N ASP A 305 -22.72 13.18 13.13
CA ASP A 305 -23.80 12.20 13.29
C ASP A 305 -24.57 12.39 14.62
N ALA A 306 -23.87 12.69 15.71
CA ALA A 306 -24.50 12.99 17.00
C ALA A 306 -25.34 14.27 16.96
N LEU A 307 -24.87 15.33 16.29
CA LEU A 307 -25.61 16.58 16.11
C LEU A 307 -26.82 16.41 15.20
N ASP A 308 -26.71 15.56 14.18
CA ASP A 308 -27.83 15.19 13.32
C ASP A 308 -28.92 14.44 14.12
N LYS A 309 -28.53 13.50 14.99
CA LYS A 309 -29.47 12.83 15.91
C LYS A 309 -30.07 13.79 16.93
N LEU A 310 -29.29 14.75 17.42
CA LEU A 310 -29.76 15.79 18.33
C LEU A 310 -30.81 16.67 17.65
N TYR A 311 -30.64 16.99 16.36
CA TYR A 311 -31.65 17.69 15.57
C TYR A 311 -32.94 16.88 15.43
N GLN A 312 -32.87 15.58 15.15
CA GLN A 312 -34.08 14.76 15.10
C GLN A 312 -34.82 14.77 16.44
N GLN A 313 -34.09 14.65 17.56
CA GLN A 313 -34.68 14.75 18.89
C GLN A 313 -35.27 16.15 19.17
N GLU A 314 -34.64 17.22 18.69
CA GLU A 314 -35.14 18.60 18.81
C GLU A 314 -36.52 18.78 18.15
N LEU A 315 -36.76 18.11 17.01
CA LEU A 315 -38.04 18.19 16.30
C LEU A 315 -39.21 17.63 17.12
N ASP A 316 -38.96 16.51 17.80
CA ASP A 316 -39.95 15.77 18.59
C ASP A 316 -39.95 16.12 20.08
N ALA A 317 -39.01 16.96 20.52
CA ALA A 317 -38.85 17.35 21.92
C ALA A 317 -40.00 18.20 22.45
N SER A 318 -40.16 18.16 23.78
CA SER A 318 -41.10 19.02 24.50
C SER A 318 -40.78 20.51 24.30
N PRO A 319 -41.75 21.42 24.47
CA PRO A 319 -41.48 22.86 24.43
C PRO A 319 -40.40 23.34 25.42
N HIS A 320 -40.17 22.57 26.49
CA HIS A 320 -39.11 22.83 27.47
C HIS A 320 -37.73 22.39 26.96
N ASP A 321 -37.59 21.16 26.46
CA ASP A 321 -36.29 20.62 26.04
C ASP A 321 -35.83 21.15 24.68
N LYS A 322 -36.77 21.43 23.77
CA LYS A 322 -36.51 21.91 22.42
C LYS A 322 -35.55 23.11 22.34
N PRO A 323 -35.77 24.23 23.05
CA PRO A 323 -34.83 25.36 23.00
C PRO A 323 -33.44 25.02 23.55
N ILE A 324 -33.32 24.09 24.51
CA ILE A 324 -32.04 23.66 25.08
C ILE A 324 -31.24 22.87 24.03
N LEU A 325 -31.89 21.90 23.38
CA LEU A 325 -31.28 21.08 22.32
C LEU A 325 -30.89 21.93 21.10
N HIS A 326 -31.78 22.84 20.70
CA HIS A 326 -31.56 23.78 19.62
C HIS A 326 -30.32 24.65 19.86
N ASN A 327 -30.25 25.32 21.01
CA ASN A 327 -29.11 26.19 21.35
C ASN A 327 -27.80 25.39 21.41
N LEU A 328 -27.81 24.21 22.04
CA LEU A 328 -26.63 23.35 22.12
C LEU A 328 -26.10 22.96 20.73
N ARG A 329 -27.00 22.60 19.82
CA ARG A 329 -26.67 22.21 18.44
C ARG A 329 -26.17 23.40 17.62
N GLU A 330 -26.98 24.46 17.55
CA GLU A 330 -26.75 25.59 16.64
C GLU A 330 -25.54 26.43 17.06
N ASP A 331 -25.37 26.71 18.37
CA ASP A 331 -24.20 27.43 18.86
C ASP A 331 -22.91 26.68 18.55
N PHE A 332 -22.93 25.35 18.71
CA PHE A 332 -21.78 24.53 18.42
C PHE A 332 -21.44 24.52 16.93
N LEU A 333 -22.40 24.23 16.06
CA LEU A 333 -22.21 24.20 14.61
C LEU A 333 -21.70 25.54 14.07
N ASN A 334 -22.28 26.67 14.52
CA ASN A 334 -21.87 28.00 14.07
C ASN A 334 -20.44 28.36 14.49
N ARG A 335 -20.07 28.06 15.75
CA ARG A 335 -18.70 28.26 16.23
C ARG A 335 -17.73 27.33 15.53
N TRP A 336 -18.10 26.06 15.33
CA TRP A 336 -17.27 25.08 14.64
C TRP A 336 -17.00 25.46 13.19
N LYS A 337 -18.00 25.94 12.46
CA LYS A 337 -17.84 26.50 11.11
C LYS A 337 -16.78 27.60 11.07
N THR A 338 -16.82 28.51 12.05
CA THR A 338 -15.84 29.59 12.18
C THR A 338 -14.42 29.06 12.42
N VAL A 339 -14.28 28.09 13.32
CA VAL A 339 -12.99 27.44 13.59
C VAL A 339 -12.48 26.73 12.34
N ALA A 340 -13.31 25.92 11.67
CA ALA A 340 -12.92 25.13 10.51
C ALA A 340 -12.46 25.98 9.31
N ALA A 341 -12.98 27.20 9.17
CA ALA A 341 -12.56 28.16 8.14
C ALA A 341 -11.18 28.80 8.41
N THR A 342 -10.59 28.61 9.59
CA THR A 342 -9.31 29.23 9.95
C THR A 342 -8.14 28.59 9.20
N LYS A 343 -7.53 29.33 8.26
CA LYS A 343 -6.41 28.83 7.42
C LYS A 343 -5.17 28.45 8.24
N ASN A 344 -4.77 29.28 9.21
CA ASN A 344 -3.62 28.99 10.05
C ASN A 344 -3.92 27.81 10.99
N VAL A 345 -3.22 26.69 10.79
CA VAL A 345 -3.42 25.44 11.55
C VAL A 345 -3.21 25.63 13.06
N THR A 346 -2.25 26.48 13.47
CA THR A 346 -1.96 26.72 14.89
C THR A 346 -3.12 27.46 15.56
N GLU A 347 -3.62 28.51 14.92
CA GLU A 347 -4.76 29.27 15.44
C GLU A 347 -6.05 28.44 15.39
N ARG A 348 -6.25 27.67 14.31
CA ARG A 348 -7.36 26.72 14.18
C ARG A 348 -7.41 25.74 15.36
N ASN A 349 -6.28 25.14 15.71
CA ASN A 349 -6.19 24.20 16.82
C ASN A 349 -6.49 24.87 18.16
N LYS A 350 -5.97 26.08 18.40
CA LYS A 350 -6.25 26.86 19.62
C LYS A 350 -7.73 27.17 19.76
N GLN A 351 -8.38 27.59 18.68
CA GLN A 351 -9.80 27.87 18.67
C GLN A 351 -10.62 26.59 18.82
N MET A 352 -10.19 25.46 18.23
CA MET A 352 -10.82 24.16 18.40
C MET A 352 -10.79 23.69 19.85
N SER A 353 -9.66 23.82 20.54
CA SER A 353 -9.57 23.48 21.97
C SER A 353 -10.48 24.34 22.84
N LYS A 354 -10.57 25.65 22.56
CA LYS A 354 -11.50 26.55 23.26
C LYS A 354 -12.95 26.17 22.99
N LEU A 355 -13.28 25.90 21.73
CA LEU A 355 -14.61 25.46 21.33
C LEU A 355 -15.00 24.19 22.08
N ILE A 356 -14.17 23.14 22.04
CA ILE A 356 -14.38 21.89 22.76
C ILE A 356 -14.60 22.14 24.26
N GLY A 357 -13.75 22.96 24.90
CA GLY A 357 -13.89 23.27 26.33
C GLY A 357 -15.22 23.94 26.69
N VAL A 358 -15.67 24.89 25.88
CA VAL A 358 -16.98 25.54 26.06
C VAL A 358 -18.13 24.57 25.80
N THR A 359 -18.00 23.72 24.77
CA THR A 359 -19.02 22.72 24.43
C THR A 359 -19.21 21.69 25.53
N LEU A 360 -18.13 21.24 26.19
CA LEU A 360 -18.23 20.34 27.34
C LEU A 360 -19.09 20.97 28.45
N GLN A 361 -18.82 22.23 28.81
CA GLN A 361 -19.59 22.96 29.82
C GLN A 361 -21.06 23.11 29.41
N ASN A 362 -21.32 23.45 28.14
CA ASN A 362 -22.68 23.57 27.62
C ASN A 362 -23.43 22.23 27.64
N CYS A 363 -22.76 21.12 27.32
CA CYS A 363 -23.34 19.79 27.42
C CYS A 363 -23.68 19.42 28.88
N GLU A 364 -22.79 19.70 29.82
CA GLU A 364 -23.03 19.46 31.26
C GLU A 364 -24.21 20.28 31.80
N GLN A 365 -24.33 21.54 31.37
CA GLN A 365 -25.44 22.40 31.73
C GLN A 365 -26.74 21.89 31.10
N ALA A 366 -26.76 21.64 29.80
CA ALA A 366 -27.93 21.13 29.09
C ALA A 366 -28.43 19.81 29.70
N LEU A 367 -27.51 18.91 30.09
CA LEU A 367 -27.84 17.65 30.74
C LEU A 367 -28.60 17.81 32.07
N LYS A 368 -28.35 18.90 32.81
CA LYS A 368 -29.05 19.21 34.07
C LYS A 368 -30.44 19.83 33.84
N GLU A 369 -30.64 20.46 32.69
CA GLU A 369 -31.84 21.24 32.37
C GLU A 369 -32.88 20.42 31.59
N VAL A 370 -32.45 19.44 30.79
CA VAL A 370 -33.37 18.56 30.06
C VAL A 370 -34.09 17.58 30.98
N LYS A 371 -35.36 17.33 30.69
CA LYS A 371 -36.21 16.40 31.46
C LYS A 371 -36.37 15.06 30.77
N ASP A 372 -36.31 15.03 29.45
CA ASP A 372 -36.43 13.81 28.66
C ASP A 372 -35.16 12.94 28.73
N LYS A 373 -35.36 11.63 28.95
CA LYS A 373 -34.26 10.66 29.11
C LYS A 373 -33.50 10.42 27.82
N THR A 374 -34.18 10.45 26.67
CA THR A 374 -33.56 10.25 25.35
C THR A 374 -32.65 11.43 25.01
N SER A 375 -33.13 12.64 25.27
CA SER A 375 -32.39 13.90 25.15
C SER A 375 -31.15 13.89 26.06
N GLY A 376 -31.31 13.48 27.32
CA GLY A 376 -30.17 13.32 28.24
C GLY A 376 -29.14 12.29 27.76
N ALA A 377 -29.57 11.16 27.19
CA ALA A 377 -28.65 10.15 26.63
C ALA A 377 -27.87 10.66 25.42
N LEU A 378 -28.51 11.43 24.52
CA LEU A 378 -27.86 12.03 23.36
C LEU A 378 -26.83 13.08 23.77
N ILE A 379 -27.13 13.92 24.77
CA ILE A 379 -26.18 14.91 25.32
C ILE A 379 -24.97 14.20 25.95
N LYS A 380 -25.17 13.09 26.67
CA LYS A 380 -24.06 12.28 27.19
C LYS A 380 -23.17 11.72 26.08
N ASN A 381 -23.76 11.20 25.00
CA ASN A 381 -23.00 10.73 23.85
C ASN A 381 -22.20 11.85 23.18
N LEU A 382 -22.80 13.04 23.03
CA LEU A 382 -22.11 14.22 22.52
C LEU A 382 -20.92 14.60 23.41
N LEU A 383 -21.10 14.60 24.73
CA LEU A 383 -20.05 14.87 25.71
C LEU A 383 -18.89 13.88 25.61
N LEU A 384 -19.17 12.58 25.44
CA LEU A 384 -18.15 11.55 25.23
C LEU A 384 -17.35 11.77 23.94
N ILE A 385 -18.02 12.07 22.83
CA ILE A 385 -17.37 12.33 21.53
C ILE A 385 -16.49 13.58 21.59
N VAL A 386 -16.99 14.66 22.19
CA VAL A 386 -16.25 15.92 22.37
C VAL A 386 -15.02 15.72 23.28
N SER A 387 -15.14 14.89 24.31
CA SER A 387 -14.01 14.49 25.18
C SER A 387 -12.96 13.66 24.42
N ALA A 388 -13.39 12.76 23.53
CA ALA A 388 -12.50 11.99 22.67
C ALA A 388 -11.76 12.90 21.66
N LEU A 389 -12.45 13.90 21.09
CA LEU A 389 -11.85 14.92 20.22
C LEU A 389 -10.76 15.73 20.93
N PHE A 390 -11.03 16.13 22.18
CA PHE A 390 -10.03 16.81 23.00
C PHE A 390 -8.77 15.96 23.17
N THR A 391 -8.94 14.68 23.51
CA THR A 391 -7.84 13.74 23.76
C THR A 391 -7.04 13.42 22.50
N ALA A 392 -7.71 13.22 21.36
CA ALA A 392 -7.07 12.99 20.07
C ALA A 392 -6.32 14.24 19.57
N GLY A 393 -6.91 15.42 19.74
CA GLY A 393 -6.28 16.70 19.41
C GLY A 393 -5.03 16.98 20.25
N ILE A 394 -5.07 16.70 21.56
CA ILE A 394 -3.90 16.78 22.45
C ILE A 394 -2.81 15.81 22.01
N SER A 395 -3.16 14.57 21.66
CA SER A 395 -2.20 13.56 21.21
C SER A 395 -1.48 13.97 19.91
N LEU A 396 -2.21 14.56 18.96
CA LEU A 396 -1.63 15.16 17.74
C LEU A 396 -0.73 16.36 18.05
N GLY A 397 -1.14 17.21 19.01
CA GLY A 397 -0.36 18.36 19.45
C GLY A 397 0.95 17.98 20.16
N ILE A 398 0.92 16.97 21.04
CA ILE A 398 2.10 16.44 21.72
C ILE A 398 3.06 15.82 20.70
N TYR A 399 2.56 15.03 19.76
CA TYR A 399 3.39 14.44 18.70
C TYR A 399 4.06 15.51 17.82
N ALA A 400 3.32 16.56 17.43
CA ALA A 400 3.88 17.71 16.73
C ALA A 400 4.93 18.48 17.57
N ALA A 401 4.82 18.46 18.91
CA ALA A 401 5.78 19.06 19.83
C ALA A 401 7.04 18.18 20.06
N VAL A 402 6.90 16.86 20.08
CA VAL A 402 8.03 15.91 20.22
C VAL A 402 8.86 15.84 18.93
N THR A 403 8.20 15.88 17.76
CA THR A 403 8.90 16.01 16.47
C THR A 403 9.48 17.40 16.20
N ARG A 404 9.17 18.40 17.04
CA ARG A 404 9.80 19.73 17.04
C ARG A 404 11.16 19.75 17.73
N GLN A 405 11.53 18.78 18.57
CA GLN A 405 12.86 18.77 19.21
C GLN A 405 13.99 18.58 18.18
N SER A 406 13.76 17.85 17.08
CA SER A 406 14.72 17.74 15.97
C SER A 406 14.73 18.96 15.02
N ARG A 407 13.75 19.87 15.14
CA ARG A 407 13.68 21.15 14.39
C ARG A 407 14.03 22.37 15.24
N ALA A 408 14.15 22.19 16.56
CA ALA A 408 14.55 23.20 17.53
C ALA A 408 15.92 23.83 17.24
N GLU A 409 16.79 23.13 16.51
CA GLU A 409 18.08 23.64 16.07
C GLU A 409 17.99 24.80 15.05
N ARG A 410 16.79 25.14 14.53
CA ARG A 410 16.58 26.26 13.58
C ARG A 410 15.56 27.33 14.01
N GLY A 411 15.24 27.42 15.31
CA GLY A 411 14.64 28.62 15.90
C GLY A 411 13.17 28.92 15.55
N SER A 412 12.25 28.37 16.34
CA SER A 412 11.04 29.02 16.94
C SER A 412 9.95 27.98 17.29
N PHE A 413 9.34 28.13 18.48
CA PHE A 413 8.68 27.05 19.27
C PHE A 413 7.20 27.32 19.65
N PHE A 414 6.50 26.23 19.99
CA PHE A 414 5.40 26.10 20.99
C PHE A 414 5.59 24.72 21.66
N PHE A 415 5.56 24.47 22.98
CA PHE A 415 5.23 25.25 24.18
C PHE A 415 6.35 25.15 25.24
N LYS A 416 6.64 26.27 25.91
CA LYS A 416 7.25 26.33 27.23
C LYS A 416 6.12 26.81 28.15
N ASP A 417 5.56 25.90 28.95
CA ASP A 417 4.84 26.14 30.21
C ASP A 417 4.41 24.78 30.76
N ILE A 418 5.38 24.14 31.41
CA ILE A 418 5.28 22.80 32.03
C ILE A 418 4.51 22.87 33.38
N GLU A 419 4.21 24.05 33.90
CA GLU A 419 3.64 24.20 35.25
C GLU A 419 2.10 24.18 35.31
N LEU A 420 1.37 24.39 34.20
CA LEU A 420 -0.11 24.48 34.23
C LEU A 420 -0.86 23.18 33.89
N SER A 421 -0.19 22.14 33.40
CA SER A 421 -0.86 20.94 32.87
C SER A 421 -0.83 19.72 33.79
N LYS A 422 0.03 19.69 34.81
CA LYS A 422 0.18 18.50 35.67
C LYS A 422 -1.05 18.24 36.53
N SER A 423 -1.58 19.27 37.22
CA SER A 423 -2.78 19.09 38.06
C SER A 423 -4.02 18.71 37.28
N ARG A 424 -4.19 19.23 36.05
CA ARG A 424 -5.35 18.89 35.19
C ARG A 424 -5.24 17.50 34.58
N ILE A 425 -4.03 17.03 34.27
CA ILE A 425 -3.80 15.66 33.84
C ILE A 425 -4.03 14.68 34.99
N ASP A 426 -3.62 15.07 36.21
CA ASP A 426 -3.85 14.27 37.42
C ASP A 426 -5.34 14.25 37.82
N GLU A 427 -6.07 15.37 37.70
CA GLU A 427 -7.54 15.43 37.87
C GLU A 427 -8.27 14.56 36.84
N MET A 428 -7.82 14.57 35.58
CA MET A 428 -8.42 13.76 34.52
C MET A 428 -8.12 12.27 34.71
N LYS A 429 -6.93 11.92 35.22
CA LYS A 429 -6.61 10.55 35.65
C LYS A 429 -7.49 10.09 36.81
N HIS A 430 -7.63 10.90 37.86
CA HIS A 430 -8.50 10.57 38.98
C HIS A 430 -9.98 10.47 38.58
N SER A 431 -10.46 11.36 37.71
CA SER A 431 -11.83 11.28 37.19
C SER A 431 -12.08 9.98 36.40
N LEU A 432 -11.07 9.49 35.67
CA LEU A 432 -11.14 8.22 34.95
C LEU A 432 -11.07 7.01 35.90
N GLU A 433 -10.27 7.09 36.97
CA GLU A 433 -10.19 6.06 38.02
C GLU A 433 -11.50 5.99 38.84
N ASP A 434 -12.13 7.12 39.14
CA ASP A 434 -13.43 7.19 39.81
C ASP A 434 -14.54 6.59 38.95
N VAL A 435 -14.55 6.89 37.65
CA VAL A 435 -15.48 6.27 36.69
C VAL A 435 -15.24 4.76 36.57
N GLN A 436 -13.99 4.30 36.52
CA GLN A 436 -13.69 2.86 36.54
C GLN A 436 -14.14 2.18 37.84
N THR A 437 -14.00 2.86 38.97
CA THR A 437 -14.39 2.34 40.28
C THR A 437 -15.91 2.27 40.43
N GLU A 438 -16.65 3.27 39.94
CA GLU A 438 -18.12 3.24 39.89
C GLU A 438 -18.66 2.17 38.94
N VAL A 439 -18.05 2.01 37.76
CA VAL A 439 -18.41 0.93 36.82
C VAL A 439 -18.13 -0.45 37.42
N GLY A 440 -17.04 -0.61 38.17
CA GLY A 440 -16.72 -1.85 38.88
C GLY A 440 -17.72 -2.20 40.00
N LYS A 441 -18.28 -1.18 40.68
CA LYS A 441 -19.31 -1.35 41.71
C LYS A 441 -20.69 -1.66 41.13
N ALA A 442 -20.99 -1.18 39.93
CA ALA A 442 -22.26 -1.45 39.24
C ALA A 442 -22.33 -2.85 38.59
N LEU A 443 -21.21 -3.57 38.54
CA LEU A 443 -21.08 -4.92 37.96
C LEU A 443 -20.94 -6.03 39.02
N GLN A 444 -21.09 -5.68 40.30
CA GLN A 444 -21.27 -6.60 41.44
C GLN A 444 -22.71 -6.48 41.95
#